data_AF-A0A182PXA1-F1
#
_entry.id   AF-A0A182PXA1-F1
#
_cell.length_a   1.000
_cell.length_b   1.000
_cell.length_c   1.000
_cell.angle_alpha   90.00
_cell.angle_beta   90.00
_cell.angle_gamma   90.00
#
_symmetry.space_group_name_H-M   'P 1'
#
loop_
_entity.id
_entity.type
_entity.pdbx_description
1 polymer ?
#
loop_
_entity_poly.entity_id
_entity_poly.type
_entity_poly.pdbx_seq_one_letter_code
_entity_poly.pdbx_strand_id
1 'polypeptide(L)'
;MNIDQFKCLMFICGLKGHNHADIRARLLARIESEPPETPTTLQQLIDEYQPHSSGRHQQFSTPDHKSPRTPCWQCGQMHYVRDCPFSNHRCKQCNRVGHKEGYC
;
A
#
# COMPACT_ATOMS: atom_id res chain seq x y z
N MET A 1 18.84 -28.67 4.35
CA MET A 1 18.08 -27.59 3.69
C MET A 1 16.94 -28.24 2.93
N ASN A 2 15.70 -28.02 3.35
CA ASN A 2 14.55 -28.62 2.68
C ASN A 2 14.26 -27.88 1.37
N ILE A 3 13.73 -28.61 0.38
CA ILE A 3 13.36 -28.08 -0.93
C ILE A 3 12.42 -26.87 -0.80
N ASP A 4 11.57 -26.86 0.21
CA ASP A 4 10.65 -25.76 0.48
C ASP A 4 11.36 -24.49 0.96
N GLN A 5 12.37 -24.60 1.84
CA GLN A 5 13.20 -23.46 2.23
C GLN A 5 13.95 -22.85 1.03
N PHE A 6 14.45 -23.70 0.13
CA PHE A 6 15.09 -23.23 -1.10
C PHE A 6 14.11 -22.45 -1.99
N LYS A 7 12.89 -22.97 -2.16
CA LYS A 7 11.85 -22.26 -2.92
C LYS A 7 11.43 -20.95 -2.25
N CYS A 8 11.34 -20.91 -0.93
CA CYS A 8 11.05 -19.71 -0.13
C CYS A 8 12.11 -18.62 -0.36
N LEU A 9 13.39 -18.98 -0.31
CA LEU A 9 14.49 -18.05 -0.58
C LEU A 9 14.48 -17.54 -2.02
N MET A 10 14.20 -18.40 -3.00
CA MET A 10 14.07 -18.00 -4.40
C MET A 10 12.95 -16.96 -4.59
N PHE A 11 11.83 -17.13 -3.89
CA PHE A 11 10.73 -16.16 -3.90
C PHE A 11 11.14 -14.82 -3.29
N ILE A 12 11.75 -14.82 -2.10
CA ILE A 12 12.23 -13.60 -1.40
C ILE A 12 13.25 -12.84 -2.25
N CYS A 13 14.21 -13.55 -2.88
CA CYS A 13 15.18 -12.97 -3.79
C CYS A 13 14.55 -12.36 -5.06
N GLY A 14 13.39 -12.89 -5.48
CA GLY A 14 12.59 -12.36 -6.59
C GLY A 14 11.89 -11.03 -6.27
N LEU A 15 11.70 -10.69 -4.99
CA LEU A 15 11.08 -9.42 -4.56
C LEU A 15 12.08 -8.26 -4.72
N LYS A 16 12.01 -7.56 -5.85
CA LYS A 16 12.90 -6.43 -6.18
C LYS A 16 12.22 -5.09 -5.90
N GLY A 17 12.96 -4.16 -5.28
CA GLY A 17 12.53 -2.78 -5.03
C GLY A 17 12.29 -2.43 -3.56
N HIS A 18 12.37 -1.14 -3.24
CA HIS A 18 12.22 -0.59 -1.89
C HIS A 18 10.84 -0.87 -1.24
N ASN A 19 9.80 -1.02 -2.04
CA ASN A 19 8.44 -1.34 -1.58
C ASN A 19 8.29 -2.75 -1.00
N HIS A 20 9.28 -3.63 -1.22
CA HIS A 20 9.27 -5.00 -0.72
C HIS A 20 10.32 -5.25 0.38
N ALA A 21 11.03 -4.21 0.83
CA ALA A 21 12.09 -4.37 1.83
C ALA A 21 11.55 -4.91 3.17
N ASP A 22 10.39 -4.40 3.60
CA ASP A 22 9.72 -4.82 4.83
C ASP A 22 9.27 -6.29 4.78
N ILE A 23 8.53 -6.66 3.72
CA ILE A 23 8.06 -8.04 3.57
C ILE A 23 9.22 -9.02 3.40
N ARG A 24 10.30 -8.64 2.70
CA ARG A 24 11.52 -9.46 2.62
C ARG A 24 12.13 -9.71 4.00
N ALA A 25 12.27 -8.66 4.82
CA ALA A 25 12.82 -8.78 6.16
C ALA A 25 11.96 -9.69 7.05
N ARG A 26 10.63 -9.54 6.98
CA ARG A 26 9.68 -10.37 7.72
C ARG A 26 9.72 -11.84 7.31
N LEU A 27 9.73 -12.14 6.01
CA LEU A 27 9.78 -13.50 5.50
C LEU A 27 11.13 -14.18 5.84
N LEU A 28 12.24 -13.42 5.81
CA LEU A 28 13.55 -13.92 6.24
C LEU A 28 13.58 -14.26 7.74
N ALA A 29 13.09 -13.36 8.59
CA ALA A 29 13.03 -13.60 10.04
C ALA A 29 12.18 -14.84 10.38
N ARG A 30 11.10 -15.07 9.60
CA ARG A 30 10.24 -16.25 9.75
C ARG A 30 10.98 -17.55 9.44
N ILE A 31 11.74 -17.58 8.34
CA ILE A 31 12.58 -18.73 7.97
C ILE A 31 13.64 -19.02 9.03
N GLU A 32 14.19 -17.99 9.67
CA GLU A 32 15.20 -18.11 10.73
C GLU A 32 14.61 -18.59 12.08
N SER A 33 13.33 -18.29 12.35
CA SER A 33 12.68 -18.57 13.64
C SER A 33 12.01 -19.94 13.78
N GLU A 34 11.94 -20.75 12.72
CA GLU A 34 11.13 -21.99 12.73
C GLU A 34 11.93 -23.22 13.21
N PRO A 35 11.40 -24.01 14.17
CA PRO A 35 11.94 -25.31 14.54
C PRO A 35 11.70 -26.36 13.42
N PRO A 36 12.56 -27.39 13.29
CA PRO A 36 12.53 -28.35 12.17
C PRO A 36 11.26 -29.22 12.07
N GLU A 37 10.35 -29.12 13.03
CA GLU A 37 9.13 -29.93 13.16
C GLU A 37 7.97 -29.45 12.27
N THR A 38 7.99 -28.20 11.79
CA THR A 38 6.95 -27.63 10.92
C THR A 38 7.57 -26.80 9.80
N PRO A 39 7.79 -27.35 8.60
CA PRO A 39 8.39 -26.58 7.51
C PRO A 39 7.41 -25.51 7.03
N THR A 40 7.84 -24.24 7.07
CA THR A 40 7.12 -23.15 6.42
C THR A 40 6.94 -23.48 4.94
N THR A 41 5.70 -23.74 4.53
CA THR A 41 5.40 -24.06 3.14
C THR A 41 5.34 -22.78 2.32
N LEU A 42 5.75 -22.84 1.05
CA LEU A 42 5.58 -21.74 0.10
C LEU A 42 4.18 -21.13 0.14
N GLN A 43 3.16 -21.95 0.38
CA GLN A 43 1.77 -21.53 0.46
C GLN A 43 1.54 -20.52 1.60
N GLN A 44 2.23 -20.67 2.74
CA GLN A 44 2.15 -19.73 3.86
C GLN A 44 2.82 -18.39 3.55
N LEU A 45 3.90 -18.39 2.77
CA LEU A 45 4.53 -17.14 2.30
C LEU A 45 3.67 -16.44 1.25
N ILE A 46 3.00 -17.20 0.38
CA ILE A 46 2.06 -16.66 -0.61
C ILE A 46 0.85 -16.05 0.09
N ASP A 47 0.33 -16.71 1.13
CA ASP A 47 -0.78 -16.24 1.95
C ASP A 47 -0.41 -14.96 2.74
N GLU A 48 0.82 -14.86 3.25
CA GLU A 48 1.33 -13.63 3.87
C GLU A 48 1.63 -12.52 2.84
N TYR A 49 1.93 -12.87 1.59
CA TYR A 49 2.03 -11.93 0.47
C TYR A 49 0.66 -11.42 0.01
N GLN A 50 -0.40 -12.23 0.14
CA GLN A 50 -1.76 -11.76 -0.08
C GLN A 50 -2.14 -10.79 1.06
N PRO A 51 -2.53 -9.54 0.75
CA PRO A 51 -2.88 -8.58 1.78
C PRO A 51 -4.16 -9.06 2.47
N HIS A 52 -4.00 -9.66 3.65
CA HIS A 52 -5.09 -9.88 4.58
C HIS A 52 -5.74 -8.52 4.86
N SER A 53 -6.94 -8.35 4.32
CA SER A 53 -7.81 -7.21 4.56
C SER A 53 -8.26 -7.21 6.01
N SER A 54 -7.40 -6.77 6.92
CA SER A 54 -7.72 -6.53 8.33
C SER A 54 -6.66 -5.65 8.98
N GLY A 55 -6.93 -4.34 9.04
CA GLY A 55 -6.38 -3.46 10.07
C GLY A 55 -4.99 -2.87 9.81
N ARG A 56 -5.00 -1.58 9.43
CA ARG A 56 -3.91 -0.59 9.51
C ARG A 56 -2.76 -0.69 8.48
N HIS A 57 -2.72 0.38 7.69
CA HIS A 57 -1.61 0.97 6.92
C HIS A 57 -1.36 0.51 5.47
N GLN A 58 -1.68 1.49 4.60
CA GLN A 58 -1.18 1.77 3.25
C GLN A 58 -1.68 0.90 2.09
N GLN A 59 -2.91 1.22 1.71
CA GLN A 59 -3.54 0.87 0.43
C GLN A 59 -2.72 1.40 -0.77
N PHE A 60 -2.00 0.52 -1.46
CA PHE A 60 -1.65 0.72 -2.85
C PHE A 60 -2.57 -0.12 -3.75
N SER A 61 -3.68 0.52 -4.14
CA SER A 61 -4.76 0.13 -5.07
C SER A 61 -4.34 -0.64 -6.33
N THR A 62 -5.12 -1.66 -6.67
CA THR A 62 -5.40 -2.10 -8.04
C THR A 62 -6.12 -0.99 -8.82
N PRO A 63 -6.01 -0.96 -10.16
CA PRO A 63 -6.62 0.08 -10.98
C PRO A 63 -8.07 -0.32 -11.33
N ASP A 64 -9.02 0.01 -10.45
CA ASP A 64 -10.39 0.27 -10.92
C ASP A 64 -10.58 1.78 -11.01
N HIS A 65 -10.62 2.27 -12.24
CA HIS A 65 -10.79 3.66 -12.58
C HIS A 65 -12.11 4.18 -11.99
N LYS A 66 -12.06 4.89 -10.85
CA LYS A 66 -12.92 6.07 -10.59
C LYS A 66 -12.60 6.90 -9.36
N SER A 67 -11.94 6.37 -8.33
CA SER A 67 -11.76 7.14 -7.08
C SER A 67 -10.29 7.48 -6.78
N PRO A 68 -9.99 8.74 -6.38
CA PRO A 68 -8.63 9.14 -6.06
C PRO A 68 -8.14 8.49 -4.76
N ARG A 69 -6.82 8.30 -4.64
CA ARG A 69 -6.16 7.73 -3.45
C ARG A 69 -6.17 8.67 -2.24
N THR A 70 -6.40 9.96 -2.47
CA THR A 70 -6.43 11.00 -1.44
C THR A 70 -7.64 11.92 -1.67
N PRO A 71 -8.21 12.50 -0.61
CA PRO A 71 -9.24 13.52 -0.77
C PRO A 71 -8.69 14.71 -1.55
N CYS A 72 -9.56 15.39 -2.29
CA CYS A 72 -9.24 16.57 -3.06
C CYS A 72 -8.70 17.68 -2.16
N TRP A 73 -7.52 18.23 -2.47
CA TRP A 73 -6.91 19.31 -1.67
C TRP A 73 -7.68 20.63 -1.75
N GLN A 74 -8.57 20.79 -2.73
CA GLN A 74 -9.39 21.99 -2.88
C GLN A 74 -10.62 22.00 -1.95
N CYS A 75 -11.15 20.83 -1.57
CA CYS A 75 -12.41 20.76 -0.81
C CYS A 75 -12.57 19.59 0.16
N GLY A 76 -11.63 18.65 0.20
CA GLY A 76 -11.63 17.48 1.09
C GLY A 76 -12.52 16.32 0.65
N GLN A 77 -13.18 16.40 -0.50
CA GLN A 77 -14.07 15.33 -1.01
C GLN A 77 -13.30 14.32 -1.88
N MET A 78 -13.82 13.10 -2.02
CA MET A 78 -13.18 12.01 -2.76
C MET A 78 -13.44 12.10 -4.28
N HIS A 79 -12.80 13.06 -4.94
CA HIS A 79 -12.76 13.21 -6.40
C HIS A 79 -11.40 13.72 -6.88
N TYR A 80 -11.12 13.61 -8.19
CA TYR A 80 -9.93 14.26 -8.74
C TYR A 80 -10.10 15.78 -8.74
N VAL A 81 -8.99 16.48 -8.54
CA VAL A 81 -8.92 17.94 -8.44
C VAL A 81 -9.51 18.63 -9.68
N ARG A 82 -9.30 18.05 -10.86
CA ARG A 82 -9.87 18.53 -12.13
C ARG A 82 -11.40 18.53 -12.16
N ASP A 83 -12.03 17.64 -11.38
CA ASP A 83 -13.48 17.45 -11.32
C ASP A 83 -14.08 18.23 -10.13
N CYS A 84 -13.26 19.01 -9.41
CA CYS A 84 -13.70 19.73 -8.23
C CYS A 84 -14.50 20.98 -8.61
N PRO A 85 -15.70 21.20 -8.03
CA PRO A 85 -16.49 22.40 -8.27
C PRO A 85 -15.84 23.67 -7.71
N PHE A 86 -14.88 23.54 -6.79
CA PHE A 86 -14.16 24.67 -6.19
C PHE A 86 -12.90 25.08 -6.97
N SER A 87 -12.64 24.46 -8.13
CA SER A 87 -11.49 24.77 -8.99
C SER A 87 -11.41 26.24 -9.42
N ASN A 88 -12.56 26.91 -9.56
CA ASN A 88 -12.65 28.35 -9.85
C ASN A 88 -13.19 29.18 -8.67
N HIS A 89 -13.30 28.60 -7.47
CA HIS A 89 -13.76 29.33 -6.29
C HIS A 89 -12.67 30.25 -5.76
N ARG A 90 -13.01 31.49 -5.42
CA ARG A 90 -12.11 32.46 -4.82
C ARG A 90 -12.21 32.40 -3.29
N CYS A 91 -11.20 31.85 -2.61
CA CYS A 91 -11.15 31.74 -1.15
C CYS A 91 -11.25 33.14 -0.53
N LYS A 92 -12.25 33.36 0.34
CA LYS A 92 -12.44 34.64 1.06
C LYS A 92 -11.37 34.91 2.12
N GLN A 93 -10.67 33.88 2.59
CA GLN A 93 -9.62 34.02 3.61
C GLN A 93 -8.26 34.43 3.01
N CYS A 94 -7.87 33.86 1.86
CA CYS A 94 -6.56 34.07 1.25
C CYS A 94 -6.59 34.81 -0.10
N ASN A 95 -7.78 35.10 -0.62
CA ASN A 95 -8.03 35.81 -1.89
C ASN A 95 -7.51 35.07 -3.16
N ARG A 96 -7.10 33.80 -3.05
CA ARG A 96 -6.65 32.94 -4.16
C ARG A 96 -7.80 32.11 -4.73
N VAL A 97 -7.66 31.69 -5.99
CA VAL A 97 -8.63 30.84 -6.69
C VAL A 97 -8.22 29.37 -6.62
N GLY A 98 -9.19 28.46 -6.46
CA GLY A 98 -8.99 27.03 -6.62
C GLY A 98 -9.13 26.20 -5.35
N HIS A 99 -9.88 26.64 -4.34
CA HIS A 99 -10.21 25.85 -3.15
C HIS A 99 -11.35 26.49 -2.35
N LYS A 100 -12.04 25.70 -1.52
CA LYS A 100 -13.04 26.20 -0.57
C LYS A 100 -12.37 26.83 0.66
N GLU A 101 -13.11 27.63 1.41
CA GLU A 101 -12.65 28.20 2.68
C GLU A 101 -12.17 27.12 3.67
N GLY A 102 -11.04 27.38 4.35
CA GLY A 102 -10.41 26.43 5.28
C GLY A 102 -9.53 25.36 4.63
N TYR A 103 -9.36 25.42 3.30
CA TYR A 103 -8.42 24.62 2.51
C TYR A 103 -7.40 25.52 1.79
N CYS A 104 -7.31 26.75 2.29
CA CYS A 104 -6.21 27.66 2.10
C CYS A 104 -5.10 27.17 3.08
#